data_AF-A0A7X7ZBA8-F1
#
_entry.id   AF-A0A7X7ZBA8-F1
#
_cell.length_a   1.000
_cell.length_b   1.000
_cell.length_c   1.000
_cell.angle_alpha   90.00
_cell.angle_beta   90.00
_cell.angle_gamma   90.00
#
_symmetry.space_group_name_H-M   'P 1'
#
loop_
_entity.id
_entity.type
_entity.pdbx_description
1 polymer ?
#
loop_
_entity_poly.entity_id
_entity_poly.type
_entity_poly.pdbx_seq_one_letter_code
_entity_poly.pdbx_strand_id
1 'polypeptide(L)'
;MYLVKILDFVRIGLVALTFYFGYSIGFENEYDPNAQLHFMIPIIIVAVAGISGLEGLLMPEKAAKIKGYEVGSNYQMQSAIALLSYAFTAIIIYFANWGTKAELTIFFAFIFFFFFSGVNHFVDAVKRKNYKWQNINRLFIVLLLMAGMVYPVYMAVKLM
;
A
#
# COMPACT_ATOMS: atom_id res chain seq x y z
N MET A 1 7.72 -5.65 -19.86
CA MET A 1 7.91 -6.51 -18.68
C MET A 1 8.91 -5.91 -17.70
N TYR A 2 10.04 -5.37 -18.16
CA TYR A 2 11.04 -4.71 -17.30
C TYR A 2 10.50 -3.54 -16.47
N LEU A 3 9.73 -2.63 -17.08
CA LEU A 3 9.18 -1.46 -16.37
C LEU A 3 8.32 -1.84 -15.15
N VAL A 4 7.42 -2.82 -15.29
CA VAL A 4 6.57 -3.29 -14.17
C VAL A 4 7.41 -3.87 -13.02
N LYS A 5 8.47 -4.62 -13.34
CA LYS A 5 9.39 -5.14 -12.32
C LYS A 5 10.15 -4.02 -11.62
N ILE A 6 10.58 -2.99 -12.34
CA ILE A 6 11.22 -1.81 -11.75
C ILE A 6 10.25 -1.12 -10.80
N LEU A 7 8.97 -0.95 -11.19
CA LEU A 7 7.96 -0.36 -10.32
C LEU A 7 7.75 -1.20 -9.03
N ASP A 8 7.80 -2.54 -9.11
CA ASP A 8 7.76 -3.39 -7.91
C ASP A 8 8.91 -3.06 -6.93
N PHE A 9 10.14 -2.92 -7.43
CA PHE A 9 11.30 -2.53 -6.59
C PHE A 9 11.20 -1.09 -6.08
N VAL A 10 10.72 -0.15 -6.90
CA VAL A 10 10.51 1.24 -6.51
C VAL A 10 9.53 1.32 -5.34
N ARG A 11 8.40 0.57 -5.39
CA ARG A 11 7.44 0.55 -4.26
C ARG A 11 8.07 0.05 -2.98
N ILE A 12 8.80 -1.07 -3.05
CA ILE A 12 9.47 -1.65 -1.89
C ILE A 12 10.53 -0.68 -1.33
N GLY A 13 11.33 -0.07 -2.20
CA GLY A 13 12.33 0.91 -1.82
C GLY A 13 11.72 2.16 -1.16
N LEU A 14 10.66 2.72 -1.74
CA LEU A 14 9.94 3.85 -1.17
C LEU A 14 9.35 3.52 0.20
N VAL A 15 8.72 2.36 0.35
CA VAL A 15 8.18 1.92 1.65
C VAL A 15 9.30 1.74 2.67
N ALA A 16 10.42 1.10 2.30
CA ALA A 16 11.55 0.91 3.20
C ALA A 16 12.17 2.24 3.66
N LEU A 17 12.38 3.19 2.72
CA LEU A 17 12.83 4.54 3.06
C LEU A 17 11.83 5.26 3.95
N THR A 18 10.53 5.12 3.69
CA THR A 18 9.48 5.71 4.51
C THR A 18 9.51 5.17 5.94
N PHE A 19 9.73 3.88 6.11
CA PHE A 19 9.92 3.29 7.44
C PHE A 19 11.15 3.84 8.14
N TYR A 20 12.30 3.90 7.45
CA TYR A 20 13.52 4.45 8.02
C TYR A 20 13.32 5.89 8.51
N PHE A 21 12.89 6.79 7.62
CA PHE A 21 12.70 8.19 7.97
C PHE A 21 11.54 8.40 8.96
N GLY A 22 10.44 7.66 8.82
CA GLY A 22 9.30 7.77 9.73
C GLY A 22 9.66 7.39 11.16
N TYR A 23 10.43 6.31 11.35
CA TYR A 23 10.95 5.97 12.67
C TYR A 23 12.00 6.97 13.16
N SER A 24 12.85 7.52 12.29
CA SER A 24 13.75 8.61 12.69
C SER A 24 13.00 9.85 13.17
N ILE A 25 11.93 10.25 12.49
CA ILE A 25 11.05 11.37 12.87
C ILE A 25 10.35 11.08 14.20
N GLY A 26 9.76 9.89 14.34
CA GLY A 26 9.02 9.52 15.54
C GLY A 26 9.88 9.47 16.81
N PHE A 27 11.16 9.16 16.68
CA PHE A 27 12.10 8.99 17.80
C PHE A 27 13.17 10.09 17.89
N GLU A 28 13.00 11.24 17.22
CA GLU A 28 14.01 12.31 17.24
C GLU A 28 14.25 12.87 18.64
N ASN A 29 13.20 13.00 19.46
CA ASN A 29 13.26 13.45 20.84
C ASN A 29 12.42 12.52 21.74
N GLU A 30 11.37 13.07 22.38
CA GLU A 30 10.29 12.25 22.92
C GLU A 30 9.53 11.60 21.77
N TYR A 31 9.02 10.40 22.02
CA TYR A 31 8.37 9.62 20.98
C TYR A 31 7.05 10.28 20.53
N ASP A 32 7.01 10.76 19.29
CA ASP A 32 5.84 11.40 18.67
C ASP A 32 5.23 10.48 17.59
N PRO A 33 4.20 9.69 17.94
CA PRO A 33 3.55 8.81 16.97
C PRO A 33 2.70 9.58 15.95
N ASN A 34 2.25 10.81 16.26
CA ASN A 34 1.43 11.58 15.34
C ASN A 34 2.29 12.16 14.20
N ALA A 35 3.45 12.74 14.52
CA ALA A 35 4.40 13.19 13.51
C ALA A 35 4.90 12.03 12.63
N GLN A 36 5.20 10.89 13.25
CA GLN A 36 5.58 9.68 12.53
C GLN A 36 4.50 9.23 11.53
N LEU A 37 3.24 9.11 11.98
CA LEU A 37 2.14 8.66 11.12
C LEU A 37 1.77 9.69 10.04
N HIS A 38 1.78 10.98 10.37
CA HIS A 38 1.55 12.08 9.43
C HIS A 38 2.54 12.04 8.26
N PHE A 39 3.78 11.65 8.52
CA PHE A 39 4.77 11.41 7.48
C PHE A 39 4.56 10.07 6.75
N MET A 40 4.42 8.96 7.50
CA MET A 40 4.48 7.62 6.91
C MET A 40 3.25 7.26 6.07
N ILE A 41 2.04 7.55 6.57
CA ILE A 41 0.78 7.13 5.96
C ILE A 41 0.63 7.61 4.51
N PRO A 42 0.73 8.92 4.20
CA PRO A 42 0.51 9.39 2.84
C PRO A 42 1.56 8.83 1.87
N ILE A 43 2.82 8.74 2.29
CA ILE A 43 3.90 8.23 1.43
C ILE A 43 3.72 6.74 1.15
N ILE A 44 3.39 5.92 2.17
CA ILE A 44 3.10 4.49 1.99
C ILE A 44 1.93 4.29 1.03
N ILE A 45 0.82 5.01 1.23
CA ILE A 45 -0.37 4.85 0.38
C ILE A 45 -0.06 5.29 -1.05
N VAL A 46 0.61 6.42 -1.27
CA VAL A 46 0.97 6.89 -2.61
C VAL A 46 1.95 5.95 -3.30
N ALA A 47 2.98 5.49 -2.59
CA ALA A 47 3.94 4.55 -3.14
C ALA A 47 3.27 3.23 -3.54
N VAL A 48 2.47 2.64 -2.66
CA VAL A 48 1.86 1.33 -2.91
C VAL A 48 0.64 1.45 -3.82
N ALA A 49 -0.39 2.20 -3.40
CA ALA A 49 -1.66 2.30 -4.11
C ALA A 49 -1.56 3.21 -5.32
N GLY A 50 -0.91 4.37 -5.21
CA GLY A 50 -0.75 5.31 -6.32
C GLY A 50 -0.02 4.70 -7.52
N ILE A 51 1.18 4.14 -7.29
CA ILE A 51 1.95 3.50 -8.37
C ILE A 51 1.22 2.28 -8.93
N SER A 52 0.60 1.45 -8.07
CA SER A 52 -0.15 0.26 -8.54
C SER A 52 -1.40 0.63 -9.33
N GLY A 53 -2.10 1.70 -8.95
CA GLY A 53 -3.27 2.22 -9.65
C GLY A 53 -2.89 2.81 -11.01
N LEU A 54 -1.83 3.62 -11.08
CA LEU A 54 -1.30 4.14 -12.34
C LEU A 54 -0.84 3.02 -13.27
N GLU A 55 -0.13 2.01 -12.75
CA GLU A 55 0.24 0.82 -13.54
C GLU A 55 -1.01 0.11 -14.09
N GLY A 56 -2.03 -0.06 -13.25
CA GLY A 56 -3.29 -0.72 -13.62
C GLY A 56 -4.05 -0.01 -14.75
N LEU A 57 -3.97 1.32 -14.83
CA LEU A 57 -4.60 2.11 -15.88
C LEU A 57 -3.74 2.28 -17.14
N LEU A 58 -2.44 2.56 -16.97
CA LEU A 58 -1.55 2.88 -18.09
C LEU A 58 -0.94 1.63 -18.75
N MET A 59 -0.85 0.52 -18.01
CA MET A 59 -0.21 -0.71 -18.46
C MET A 59 -1.07 -1.97 -18.18
N PRO A 60 -2.39 -1.96 -18.46
CA PRO A 60 -3.31 -2.99 -17.97
C PRO A 60 -2.93 -4.39 -18.46
N GLU A 61 -2.61 -4.55 -19.75
CA GLU A 61 -2.28 -5.87 -20.29
C GLU A 61 -1.01 -6.46 -19.66
N LYS A 62 0.00 -5.62 -19.42
CA LYS A 62 1.27 -6.05 -18.85
C LYS A 62 1.08 -6.45 -17.38
N ALA A 63 0.30 -5.68 -16.63
CA ALA A 63 -0.02 -5.96 -15.24
C ALA A 63 -0.81 -7.27 -15.08
N ALA A 64 -1.81 -7.50 -15.94
CA ALA A 64 -2.61 -8.73 -15.91
C ALA A 64 -1.79 -9.98 -16.28
N LYS A 65 -0.99 -9.91 -17.36
CA LYS A 65 -0.13 -11.02 -17.80
C LYS A 65 0.88 -11.46 -16.75
N ILE A 66 1.45 -10.52 -15.99
CA ILE A 66 2.41 -10.84 -14.91
C ILE A 66 1.73 -11.58 -13.76
N LYS A 67 0.48 -11.23 -13.45
CA LYS A 67 -0.34 -11.86 -12.40
C LYS A 67 -0.99 -13.17 -12.85
N GLY A 68 -0.96 -13.47 -14.16
CA GLY A 68 -1.68 -14.60 -14.73
C GLY A 68 -3.20 -14.40 -14.74
N TYR A 69 -3.65 -13.15 -14.83
CA TYR A 69 -5.07 -12.79 -14.89
C TYR A 69 -5.52 -12.42 -16.30
N GLU A 70 -6.83 -12.41 -16.50
CA GLU A 70 -7.48 -11.96 -17.73
C GLU A 70 -7.15 -10.49 -18.03
N VAL A 71 -6.90 -10.21 -19.31
CA VAL A 71 -6.53 -8.88 -19.80
C VAL A 71 -7.80 -8.11 -20.17
N GLY A 72 -7.89 -6.85 -19.74
CA GLY A 72 -8.97 -5.94 -20.16
C GLY A 72 -10.30 -6.16 -19.41
N SER A 73 -10.27 -6.79 -18.24
CA SER A 73 -11.48 -6.97 -17.43
C SER A 73 -11.92 -5.66 -16.77
N ASN A 74 -13.23 -5.44 -16.66
CA ASN A 74 -13.80 -4.30 -15.92
C ASN A 74 -13.32 -4.27 -14.45
N TYR A 75 -13.15 -5.45 -13.86
CA TYR A 75 -12.61 -5.61 -12.52
C TYR A 75 -11.22 -5.01 -12.38
N GLN A 76 -10.34 -5.22 -13.37
CA GLN A 76 -8.99 -4.66 -13.35
C GLN A 76 -9.01 -3.12 -13.31
N MET A 77 -9.85 -2.50 -14.15
CA MET A 77 -9.97 -1.05 -14.20
C MET A 77 -10.56 -0.50 -12.90
N GLN A 78 -11.61 -1.12 -12.38
CA GLN A 78 -12.21 -0.74 -11.10
C GLN A 78 -11.21 -0.84 -9.95
N SER A 79 -10.42 -1.92 -9.90
CA SER A 79 -9.38 -2.11 -8.89
C SER A 79 -8.30 -1.03 -8.97
N ALA A 80 -7.87 -0.66 -10.19
CA ALA A 80 -6.90 0.41 -10.40
C ALA A 80 -7.44 1.77 -9.94
N ILE A 81 -8.70 2.08 -10.23
CA ILE A 81 -9.37 3.32 -9.78
C ILE A 81 -9.51 3.33 -8.25
N ALA A 82 -9.88 2.21 -7.63
CA ALA A 82 -9.96 2.11 -6.17
C ALA A 82 -8.59 2.36 -5.51
N LEU A 83 -7.50 1.84 -6.08
CA LEU A 83 -6.15 2.12 -5.58
C LEU A 83 -5.79 3.61 -5.70
N LEU A 84 -6.13 4.24 -6.82
CA LEU A 84 -5.92 5.68 -6.99
C LEU A 84 -6.76 6.50 -6.01
N SER A 85 -8.00 6.12 -5.73
CA SER A 85 -8.84 6.87 -4.79
C SER A 85 -8.25 6.89 -3.38
N TYR A 86 -7.64 5.80 -2.91
CA TYR A 86 -6.89 5.80 -1.65
C TYR A 86 -5.72 6.79 -1.68
N ALA A 87 -4.92 6.78 -2.75
CA ALA A 87 -3.76 7.67 -2.90
C ALA A 87 -4.16 9.15 -2.94
N PHE A 88 -5.16 9.52 -3.74
CA PHE A 88 -5.66 10.90 -3.79
C PHE A 88 -6.27 11.34 -2.47
N THR A 89 -7.04 10.49 -1.81
CA THR A 89 -7.63 10.82 -0.51
C THR A 89 -6.54 11.04 0.55
N ALA A 90 -5.49 10.21 0.56
CA ALA A 90 -4.36 10.38 1.47
C ALA A 90 -3.59 11.69 1.21
N ILE A 91 -3.39 12.07 -0.05
CA ILE A 91 -2.79 13.35 -0.44
C ILE A 91 -3.64 14.53 0.08
N ILE A 92 -4.97 14.47 -0.11
CA ILE A 92 -5.87 15.51 0.37
C ILE A 92 -5.80 15.63 1.89
N ILE A 93 -5.89 14.52 2.63
CA ILE A 93 -5.81 14.49 4.09
C ILE A 93 -4.51 15.13 4.58
N TYR A 94 -3.38 14.80 3.95
CA TYR A 94 -2.07 15.33 4.29
C TYR A 94 -2.01 16.85 4.11
N PHE A 95 -2.31 17.36 2.90
CA PHE A 95 -2.20 18.80 2.62
C PHE A 95 -3.26 19.64 3.33
N ALA A 96 -4.44 19.08 3.59
CA ALA A 96 -5.51 19.76 4.30
C ALA A 96 -5.37 19.67 5.83
N ASN A 97 -4.37 18.95 6.35
CA ASN A 97 -4.10 18.79 7.78
C ASN A 97 -5.34 18.33 8.58
N TRP A 98 -6.08 17.34 8.07
CA TRP A 98 -7.27 16.81 8.76
C TRP A 98 -6.94 16.00 10.03
N GLY A 99 -5.65 15.78 10.30
CA GLY A 99 -5.14 15.17 11.52
C GLY A 99 -5.14 13.64 11.53
N THR A 100 -4.52 13.08 12.57
CA THR A 100 -4.16 11.65 12.65
C THR A 100 -5.35 10.71 12.61
N LYS A 101 -6.53 11.13 13.07
CA LYS A 101 -7.76 10.31 12.95
C LYS A 101 -8.15 10.10 11.48
N ALA A 102 -8.06 11.14 10.65
CA ALA A 102 -8.36 11.02 9.22
C ALA A 102 -7.31 10.16 8.51
N GLU A 103 -6.04 10.33 8.86
CA GLU A 103 -4.92 9.54 8.31
C GLU A 103 -5.04 8.06 8.64
N LEU A 104 -5.31 7.72 9.90
CA LEU A 104 -5.58 6.34 10.31
C LEU A 104 -6.80 5.77 9.59
N THR A 105 -7.86 6.57 9.41
CA THR A 105 -9.06 6.11 8.69
C THR A 105 -8.74 5.71 7.26
N ILE A 106 -8.01 6.55 6.51
CA ILE A 106 -7.65 6.22 5.13
C ILE A 106 -6.61 5.08 5.08
N PHE A 107 -5.68 5.04 6.04
CA PHE A 107 -4.72 3.94 6.17
C PHE A 107 -5.42 2.60 6.42
N PHE A 108 -6.41 2.55 7.31
CA PHE A 108 -7.16 1.32 7.58
C PHE A 108 -7.98 0.89 6.36
N ALA A 109 -8.66 1.81 5.69
CA ALA A 109 -9.37 1.50 4.45
C ALA A 109 -8.44 0.90 3.39
N PHE A 110 -7.26 1.51 3.20
CA PHE A 110 -6.22 1.03 2.30
C PHE A 110 -5.66 -0.35 2.72
N ILE A 111 -5.23 -0.52 3.97
CA ILE A 111 -4.53 -1.72 4.41
C ILE A 111 -5.46 -2.93 4.44
N PHE A 112 -6.75 -2.76 4.77
CA PHE A 112 -7.73 -3.83 4.67
C PHE A 112 -7.99 -4.22 3.23
N PHE A 113 -8.17 -3.26 2.32
CA PHE A 113 -8.27 -3.56 0.88
C PHE A 113 -7.04 -4.35 0.40
N PHE A 114 -5.84 -3.90 0.78
CA PHE A 114 -4.60 -4.52 0.34
C PHE A 114 -4.38 -5.91 0.96
N PHE A 115 -4.77 -6.11 2.21
CA PHE A 115 -4.77 -7.41 2.89
C PHE A 115 -5.70 -8.40 2.20
N PHE A 116 -6.98 -8.03 1.99
CA PHE A 116 -7.92 -8.91 1.31
C PHE A 116 -7.52 -9.18 -0.15
N SER A 117 -6.90 -8.20 -0.83
CA SER A 117 -6.26 -8.42 -2.14
C SER A 117 -5.15 -9.48 -2.04
N GLY A 118 -4.26 -9.37 -1.05
CA GLY A 118 -3.20 -10.36 -0.80
C GLY A 118 -3.75 -11.76 -0.53
N VAL A 119 -4.82 -11.88 0.27
CA VAL A 119 -5.53 -13.15 0.50
C VAL A 119 -6.09 -13.70 -0.80
N ASN A 120 -6.75 -12.88 -1.62
CA ASN A 120 -7.29 -13.31 -2.91
C ASN A 120 -6.19 -13.86 -3.85
N HIS A 121 -5.05 -13.18 -3.90
CA HIS A 121 -3.87 -13.61 -4.64
C HIS A 121 -3.31 -14.96 -4.13
N PHE A 122 -3.23 -15.13 -2.82
CA PHE A 122 -2.79 -16.38 -2.20
C PHE A 122 -3.77 -17.53 -2.48
N VAL A 123 -5.08 -17.28 -2.39
CA VAL A 123 -6.12 -18.26 -2.73
C VAL A 123 -6.01 -18.69 -4.20
N ASP A 124 -5.72 -17.75 -5.11
CA ASP A 124 -5.51 -18.06 -6.53
C ASP A 124 -4.27 -18.95 -6.74
N ALA A 125 -3.18 -18.69 -6.02
CA ALA A 125 -1.98 -19.53 -6.05
C ALA A 125 -2.29 -20.97 -5.58
N VAL A 126 -3.06 -21.14 -4.51
CA VAL A 126 -3.37 -22.46 -3.93
C VAL A 126 -4.42 -23.20 -4.76
N LYS A 127 -5.57 -22.58 -5.05
CA LYS A 127 -6.71 -23.23 -5.70
C LYS A 127 -6.54 -23.36 -7.21
N ARG A 128 -5.97 -22.34 -7.87
CA ARG A 128 -5.82 -22.31 -9.33
C ARG A 128 -4.39 -22.61 -9.79
N LYS A 129 -3.49 -22.98 -8.87
CA LYS A 129 -2.07 -23.28 -9.13
C LYS A 129 -1.35 -22.15 -9.85
N ASN A 130 -1.80 -20.90 -9.64
CA ASN A 130 -1.22 -19.73 -10.26
C ASN A 130 -0.02 -19.23 -9.44
N TYR A 131 1.11 -19.92 -9.56
CA TYR A 131 2.33 -19.68 -8.78
C TYR A 131 3.18 -18.51 -9.28
N LYS A 132 2.57 -17.52 -9.95
CA LYS A 132 3.27 -16.29 -10.29
C LYS A 132 3.76 -15.61 -9.02
N TRP A 133 4.97 -15.04 -9.06
CA TRP A 133 5.62 -14.41 -7.91
C TRP A 133 4.70 -13.47 -7.13
N GLN A 134 3.95 -12.63 -7.85
CA GLN A 134 3.02 -11.66 -7.27
C GLN A 134 1.85 -12.29 -6.49
N ASN A 135 1.46 -13.53 -6.80
CA ASN A 135 0.39 -14.22 -6.09
C ASN A 135 0.85 -14.85 -4.78
N ILE A 136 2.13 -15.20 -4.70
CA ILE A 136 2.73 -15.80 -3.52
C ILE A 136 3.20 -14.70 -2.57
N ASN A 137 3.99 -13.74 -3.05
CA ASN A 137 4.69 -12.79 -2.20
C ASN A 137 3.78 -11.71 -1.59
N ARG A 138 2.65 -11.38 -2.23
CA ARG A 138 1.86 -10.19 -1.90
C ARG A 138 1.34 -10.25 -0.48
N LEU A 139 0.80 -11.40 -0.05
CA LEU A 139 0.28 -11.57 1.31
C LEU A 139 1.38 -11.32 2.35
N PHE A 140 2.57 -11.88 2.17
CA PHE A 140 3.70 -11.70 3.09
C PHE A 140 4.16 -10.24 3.16
N ILE A 141 4.22 -9.55 2.02
CA ILE A 141 4.61 -8.13 1.97
C ILE A 141 3.57 -7.27 2.70
N VAL A 142 2.28 -7.54 2.53
CA VAL A 142 1.23 -6.81 3.27
C VAL A 142 1.35 -7.06 4.77
N LEU A 143 1.58 -8.30 5.19
CA LEU A 143 1.76 -8.63 6.60
C LEU A 143 2.98 -7.93 7.20
N LEU A 144 4.08 -7.82 6.45
CA LEU A 144 5.28 -7.10 6.87
C LEU A 144 5.01 -5.59 7.01
N LEU A 145 4.30 -5.00 6.04
CA LEU A 145 3.86 -3.60 6.11
C LEU A 145 2.98 -3.36 7.35
N MET A 146 2.01 -4.24 7.60
CA MET A 146 1.16 -4.19 8.78
C MET A 146 1.99 -4.25 10.06
N ALA A 147 2.93 -5.21 10.16
CA ALA A 147 3.79 -5.38 11.31
C ALA A 147 4.60 -4.11 11.62
N GLY A 148 5.18 -3.47 10.60
CA GLY A 148 5.89 -2.21 10.77
C GLY A 148 5.00 -1.05 11.26
N MET A 149 3.71 -1.06 10.91
CA MET A 149 2.77 -0.01 11.32
C MET A 149 2.18 -0.22 12.72
N VAL A 150 2.28 -1.43 13.31
CA VAL A 150 1.62 -1.76 14.59
C VAL A 150 2.02 -0.79 15.70
N TYR A 151 3.32 -0.56 15.90
CA TYR A 151 3.80 0.27 17.00
C TYR A 151 3.34 1.74 16.91
N PRO A 152 3.56 2.47 15.80
CA PRO A 152 3.10 3.86 15.70
C PRO A 152 1.59 3.99 15.75
N VAL A 153 0.85 3.06 15.14
CA VAL A 153 -0.62 3.06 15.23
C VAL A 153 -1.10 2.85 16.66
N TYR A 154 -0.57 1.85 17.37
CA TYR A 154 -0.94 1.56 18.76
C TYR A 154 -0.70 2.76 19.66
N MET A 155 0.47 3.39 19.52
CA MET A 155 0.83 4.54 20.35
C MET A 155 0.00 5.77 20.03
N ALA A 156 -0.29 6.05 18.75
CA ALA A 156 -1.18 7.15 18.38
C ALA A 156 -2.59 6.95 18.94
N VAL A 157 -3.15 5.74 18.82
CA VAL A 157 -4.48 5.41 19.37
C VAL A 157 -4.51 5.54 20.89
N LYS A 158 -3.43 5.17 21.58
CA LYS A 158 -3.34 5.29 23.05
C LYS A 158 -3.37 6.75 23.53
N LEU A 159 -2.91 7.69 22.70
CA LEU A 159 -2.88 9.12 23.02
C LEU A 159 -4.17 9.86 22.66
N MET A 160 -5.11 9.21 21.97
CA MET A 160 -6.39 9.79 21.53
C MET A 160 -7.50 9.65 22.56
#